data_AF-A0A9X9MGV6-F1
#
_entry.id   AF-A0A9X9MGV6-F1
#
_cell.length_a   1.000
_cell.length_b   1.000
_cell.length_c   1.000
_cell.angle_alpha   90.00
_cell.angle_beta   90.00
_cell.angle_gamma   90.00
#
_symmetry.space_group_name_H-M   'P 1'
#
loop_
_entity.id
_entity.type
_entity.pdbx_description
1 polymer ?
#
loop_
_entity_poly.entity_id
_entity_poly.type
_entity_poly.pdbx_seq_one_letter_code
_entity_poly.pdbx_strand_id
1 'polypeptide(L)' 'MKTRREWAEAHLNWTYENWSSVLWADKIWVEDGRYSRE' A
#
# COMPACT_ATOMS: atom_id res chain seq x y z
N MET A 1 -3.86 -15.99 10.88
CA MET A 1 -3.89 -14.96 9.82
C MET A 1 -4.95 -13.95 10.26
N LYS A 2 -4.61 -12.67 10.47
CA LYS A 2 -5.62 -11.69 10.90
C LYS A 2 -6.59 -11.42 9.74
N THR A 3 -7.88 -11.38 10.04
CA THR A 3 -8.89 -10.97 9.07
C THR A 3 -8.82 -9.45 8.84
N ARG A 4 -9.43 -8.97 7.74
CA ARG A 4 -9.53 -7.53 7.46
C ARG A 4 -10.20 -6.76 8.60
N ARG A 5 -11.20 -7.37 9.25
CA ARG A 5 -11.93 -6.78 10.37
C ARG A 5 -11.03 -6.60 11.60
N GLU A 6 -10.33 -7.66 12.00
CA GLU A 6 -9.41 -7.61 13.15
C GLU A 6 -8.27 -6.61 12.94
N TRP A 7 -7.79 -6.47 11.70
CA TRP A 7 -6.78 -5.47 11.39
C TRP A 7 -7.34 -4.06 11.52
N ALA A 8 -8.53 -3.78 10.97
CA ALA A 8 -9.16 -2.47 11.07
C ALA A 8 -9.47 -2.08 12.52
N GLU A 9 -10.03 -2.99 13.32
CA GLU A 9 -10.34 -2.76 14.74
C GLU A 9 -9.07 -2.44 15.55
N ALA A 10 -7.95 -3.13 15.29
CA ALA A 10 -6.68 -2.89 15.98
C ALA A 10 -6.02 -1.54 15.67
N HIS A 11 -6.37 -0.91 14.54
CA HIS A 11 -5.75 0.33 14.06
C HIS A 11 -6.74 1.51 14.05
N LEU A 12 -7.94 1.34 14.60
CA LEU A 12 -9.01 2.34 14.61
C LEU A 12 -8.59 3.68 15.23
N ASN A 13 -7.71 3.65 16.24
CA ASN A 13 -7.26 4.82 16.99
C ASN A 13 -5.82 5.26 16.65
N TRP A 14 -5.26 4.78 15.53
CA TRP A 14 -3.94 5.24 15.10
C TRP A 14 -3.95 6.71 14.74
N THR A 15 -2.93 7.42 15.20
CA THR A 15 -2.73 8.83 14.85
C THR A 15 -2.09 8.96 13.47
N TYR A 16 -2.03 10.18 12.96
CA TYR A 16 -1.33 10.49 11.72
C TYR A 16 0.14 10.05 11.77
N GLU A 17 0.81 10.26 12.89
CA GLU A 17 2.21 9.88 13.11
C GLU A 17 2.42 8.37 13.10
N ASN A 18 1.44 7.59 13.59
CA ASN A 18 1.50 6.14 13.49
C ASN A 18 1.46 5.69 12.03
N TRP A 19 0.54 6.23 11.24
CA TRP A 19 0.43 5.89 9.81
C TRP A 19 1.66 6.31 9.01
N SER A 20 2.20 7.50 9.28
CA SER A 20 3.37 8.02 8.54
C SER A 20 4.67 7.28 8.84
N SER A 21 4.74 6.59 9.99
CA SER A 21 5.89 5.75 10.35
C SER A 21 5.93 4.40 9.61
N VAL A 22 4.83 3.98 8.97
CA VAL A 22 4.77 2.69 8.27
C VAL A 22 5.49 2.77 6.93
N LEU A 23 6.45 1.88 6.73
CA LEU A 23 7.10 1.68 5.43
C LEU A 23 6.23 0.78 4.55
N TRP A 24 5.38 1.38 3.73
CA TRP A 24 4.55 0.67 2.75
C TRP A 24 5.39 0.23 1.56
N ALA A 25 5.14 -0.99 1.09
CA ALA A 25 5.74 -1.52 -0.11
C ALA A 25 4.67 -2.23 -0.93
N ASP A 26 4.72 -2.04 -2.25
CA ASP A 26 3.85 -2.72 -3.20
C ASP A 26 4.65 -3.09 -4.45
N LYS A 27 4.13 -4.05 -5.23
CA LYS A 27 4.70 -4.43 -6.52
C LYS A 27 3.71 -4.06 -7.60
N ILE A 28 4.17 -3.28 -8.56
CA ILE A 28 3.43 -2.97 -9.77
C ILE A 28 4.09 -3.65 -10.97
N TRP A 29 3.28 -4.05 -11.94
CA TRP A 29 3.78 -4.44 -13.26
C TRP A 29 3.91 -3.16 -14.10
N VAL A 30 5.10 -2.94 -14.65
CA VAL A 30 5.34 -1.84 -15.60
C VAL A 30 5.43 -2.48 -16.98
N GLU A 31 4.53 -2.11 -17.88
CA GLU A 31 4.62 -2.49 -19.29
C GLU A 31 5.64 -1.58 -20.00
N ASP A 32 6.60 -2.17 -20.71
CA ASP A 32 7.53 -1.41 -21.55
C ASP A 32 6.77 -0.76 -22.71
N GLY A 33 6.74 0.57 -22.73
CA GLY A 33 6.20 1.33 -23.84
C GLY A 33 7.00 1.07 -25.11
N ARG A 34 6.42 0.40 -26.11
CA ARG A 34 6.93 0.44 -27.49
C ARG A 34 6.68 1.84 -28.04
N TYR A 35 7.66 2.73 -27.90
CA TYR A 35 7.70 3.97 -28.67
C TYR A 35 8.17 3.62 -30.10
N SER A 36 7.24 3.30 -31.00
CA SER A 36 7.52 3.37 -32.44
C SER A 36 7.35 4.82 -32.89
N ARG A 37 8.46 5.48 -33.18
CA ARG A 37 8.47 6.69 -34.00
C ARG A 37 8.22 6.23 -35.43
N GLU A 38 6.98 6.31 -35.89
CA GLU A 38 6.66 6.38 -37.32
C GLU A 38 6.53 7.85 -37.72
#